data_AF-A0A9P6MAI6-F1
#
_entry.id   AF-A0A9P6MAI6-F1
#
_cell.length_a   1.000
_cell.length_b   1.000
_cell.length_c   1.000
_cell.angle_alpha   90.00
_cell.angle_beta   90.00
_cell.angle_gamma   90.00
#
_symmetry.space_group_name_H-M   'P 1'
#
loop_
_entity.id
_entity.type
_entity.pdbx_description
1 polymer ?
#
loop_
_entity_poly.entity_id
_entity_poly.type
_entity_poly.pdbx_seq_one_letter_code
_entity_poly.pdbx_strand_id
1 'polypeptide(L)'
;MAQSLAPVFAPEFVYKLIAPASNFNRHDLLVPLSDLDKADGFYHLSTEVQVPGTANRFFQGTNELVILKIRFSGIRPQVKWEAAKGEGSTGGVVSTTDPSRIFPHVYGELFQEHIEGTILLLRNGPNEPWDFSNGWQDRLQDYISVFRENLLFPHPATPQKPFLNMLTDIISQLVPSQLIPQAHTQEGLRQLQLTTAGFVVMHALLHLSLFMDGMVRHVFFAIEIGTLLLYTFVPVKHTLRPVALLKHHRLLFLVGMAAMWLTQPLLLSALDNNKNNTTTSLLFGKRDDLAIQVAKTLNQLQIERIVKEGGKVDEEEFREQQDGVIYAMQLATAIKCLAWMSILIAGLMVVEASFVWVKCKQIEKTNELSSAEKEKAEAQRTTGTSNQK
;
A
#
# COMPACT_ATOMS: atom_id res chain seq x y z
N MET A 1 43.71 -28.36 -12.85
CA MET A 1 42.29 -27.95 -12.83
C MET A 1 42.26 -26.44 -12.68
N ALA A 2 41.65 -25.70 -13.61
CA ALA A 2 41.51 -24.25 -13.45
C ALA A 2 40.63 -24.00 -12.22
N GLN A 3 41.08 -23.14 -11.30
CA GLN A 3 40.28 -22.74 -10.15
C GLN A 3 39.01 -22.04 -10.66
N SER A 4 37.84 -22.47 -10.16
CA SER A 4 36.59 -21.79 -10.43
C SER A 4 36.69 -20.36 -9.89
N LEU A 5 36.38 -19.38 -10.73
CA LEU A 5 36.32 -17.97 -10.33
C LEU A 5 34.99 -17.63 -9.65
N ALA A 6 34.08 -18.60 -9.50
CA ALA A 6 32.82 -18.39 -8.82
C ALA A 6 33.06 -17.96 -7.35
N PRO A 7 32.22 -17.07 -6.80
CA PRO A 7 32.31 -16.67 -5.41
C PRO A 7 32.10 -17.89 -4.50
N VAL A 8 32.74 -17.85 -3.32
CA VAL A 8 32.64 -18.91 -2.30
C VAL A 8 31.18 -19.13 -1.89
N PHE A 9 30.41 -18.04 -1.80
CA PHE A 9 28.98 -18.06 -1.54
C PHE A 9 28.24 -17.59 -2.79
N ALA A 10 27.24 -18.38 -3.21
CA ALA A 10 26.34 -17.97 -4.28
C ALA A 10 25.57 -16.72 -3.83
N PRO A 11 25.53 -15.64 -4.64
CA PRO A 11 24.69 -14.51 -4.29
C PRO A 11 23.22 -14.91 -4.40
N GLU A 12 22.36 -14.30 -3.60
CA GLU A 12 20.91 -14.45 -3.78
C GLU A 12 20.45 -13.80 -5.09
N PHE A 13 21.03 -12.64 -5.39
CA PHE A 13 20.70 -11.82 -6.55
C PHE A 13 21.91 -11.42 -7.38
N VAL A 14 21.70 -11.34 -8.68
CA VAL A 14 22.58 -10.61 -9.60
C VAL A 14 21.77 -9.57 -10.34
N TYR A 15 22.45 -8.58 -10.92
CA TYR A 15 21.82 -7.37 -11.38
C TYR A 15 22.17 -7.08 -12.84
N LYS A 16 21.18 -6.68 -13.63
CA LYS A 16 21.37 -6.16 -14.99
C LYS A 16 21.06 -4.67 -15.02
N LEU A 17 21.96 -3.89 -15.59
CA LEU A 17 21.79 -2.46 -15.78
C LEU A 17 21.37 -2.19 -17.23
N ILE A 18 20.31 -1.40 -17.43
CA ILE A 18 19.79 -1.04 -18.76
C ILE A 18 19.59 0.47 -18.83
N ALA A 19 20.09 1.07 -19.90
CA ALA A 19 19.83 2.46 -20.24
C ALA A 19 19.62 2.63 -21.76
N PRO A 20 18.86 3.65 -22.17
CA PRO A 20 17.89 4.38 -21.35
C PRO A 20 16.83 3.44 -20.73
N ALA A 21 16.15 3.88 -19.68
CA ALA A 21 15.16 3.06 -18.98
C ALA A 21 13.99 2.61 -19.88
N SER A 22 13.76 3.32 -20.99
CA SER A 22 12.78 2.96 -22.03
C SER A 22 13.13 1.72 -22.83
N ASN A 23 14.39 1.24 -22.78
CA ASN A 23 14.80 0.01 -23.47
C ASN A 23 14.30 -1.26 -22.77
N PHE A 24 13.75 -1.15 -21.57
CA PHE A 24 13.19 -2.28 -20.84
C PHE A 24 11.66 -2.24 -20.85
N ASN A 25 11.04 -3.35 -21.27
CA ASN A 25 9.59 -3.52 -21.19
C ASN A 25 9.28 -4.83 -20.48
N ARG A 26 8.62 -4.78 -19.31
CA ARG A 26 8.30 -5.96 -18.49
C ARG A 26 7.44 -7.04 -19.16
N HIS A 27 6.81 -6.70 -20.29
CA HIS A 27 5.95 -7.62 -21.04
C HIS A 27 6.71 -8.44 -22.09
N ASP A 28 7.98 -8.12 -22.33
CA ASP A 28 8.81 -8.90 -23.23
C ASP A 28 9.15 -10.25 -22.58
N LEU A 29 9.30 -11.29 -23.40
CA LEU A 29 9.69 -12.62 -22.89
C LEU A 29 11.14 -12.64 -22.39
N LEU A 30 12.01 -11.92 -23.10
CA LEU A 30 13.46 -11.90 -22.87
C LEU A 30 13.89 -10.54 -22.34
N VAL A 31 14.94 -10.56 -21.53
CA VAL A 31 15.67 -9.35 -21.14
C VAL A 31 16.36 -8.78 -22.37
N PRO A 32 16.23 -7.47 -22.65
CA PRO A 32 16.87 -6.85 -23.79
C PRO A 32 18.39 -6.89 -23.66
N LEU A 33 19.08 -7.20 -24.77
CA LEU A 33 20.53 -7.12 -24.87
C LEU A 33 20.95 -5.67 -25.09
N SER A 34 21.94 -5.20 -24.33
CA SER A 34 22.66 -3.97 -24.67
C SER A 34 23.54 -4.18 -25.90
N ASP A 35 24.00 -3.11 -26.54
CA ASP A 35 24.89 -3.23 -27.70
C ASP A 35 26.22 -3.89 -27.35
N LEU A 36 26.70 -3.70 -26.11
CA LEU A 36 27.88 -4.40 -25.59
C LEU A 36 27.61 -5.90 -25.44
N ASP A 37 26.45 -6.29 -24.89
CA ASP A 37 26.08 -7.71 -24.75
C ASP A 37 26.01 -8.41 -26.11
N LYS A 38 25.45 -7.72 -27.13
CA LYS A 38 25.39 -8.25 -28.50
C LYS A 38 26.79 -8.44 -29.09
N ALA A 39 27.71 -7.50 -28.83
CA ALA A 39 29.07 -7.55 -29.34
C ALA A 39 29.90 -8.68 -28.68
N ASP A 40 29.74 -8.87 -27.37
CA ASP A 40 30.46 -9.90 -26.61
C ASP A 40 29.79 -11.29 -26.64
N GLY A 41 28.50 -11.35 -26.98
CA GLY A 41 27.75 -12.60 -27.13
C GLY A 41 27.17 -13.18 -25.84
N PHE A 42 27.06 -12.36 -24.78
CA PHE A 42 26.48 -12.76 -23.48
C PHE A 42 25.93 -11.54 -22.72
N TYR A 43 25.03 -11.79 -21.77
CA TYR A 43 24.55 -10.75 -20.86
C TYR A 43 25.59 -10.43 -19.79
N HIS A 44 26.06 -9.18 -19.74
CA HIS A 44 26.83 -8.66 -18.62
C HIS A 44 25.93 -8.44 -17.41
N LEU A 45 26.19 -9.15 -16.32
CA LEU A 45 25.54 -8.95 -15.03
C LEU A 45 26.56 -8.45 -14.01
N SER A 46 26.06 -7.98 -12.88
CA SER A 46 26.87 -7.53 -11.75
C SER A 46 26.35 -8.15 -10.46
N THR A 47 27.24 -8.43 -9.52
CA THR A 47 26.85 -8.62 -8.12
C THR A 47 26.42 -7.29 -7.52
N GLU A 48 25.73 -7.36 -6.38
CA GLU A 48 25.27 -6.18 -5.64
C GLU A 48 26.37 -5.13 -5.43
N VAL A 49 27.53 -5.56 -4.94
CA VAL A 49 28.68 -4.68 -4.65
C VAL A 49 29.32 -4.08 -5.91
N GLN A 50 29.10 -4.70 -7.08
CA GLN A 50 29.64 -4.25 -8.37
C GLN A 50 28.74 -3.25 -9.08
N VAL A 51 27.45 -3.19 -8.75
CA VAL A 51 26.48 -2.32 -9.43
C VAL A 51 26.91 -0.85 -9.41
N PRO A 52 27.32 -0.25 -8.28
CA PRO A 52 27.72 1.16 -8.26
C PRO A 52 28.91 1.48 -9.17
N GLY A 53 29.91 0.60 -9.19
CA GLY A 53 31.08 0.75 -10.06
C GLY A 53 30.71 0.61 -11.54
N THR A 54 29.84 -0.33 -11.86
CA THR A 54 29.37 -0.58 -13.23
C THR A 54 28.54 0.59 -13.76
N ALA A 55 27.59 1.10 -12.95
CA ALA A 55 26.79 2.27 -13.27
C ALA A 55 27.65 3.50 -13.57
N ASN A 56 28.58 3.82 -12.66
CA ASN A 56 29.45 4.98 -12.81
C ASN A 56 30.46 4.84 -13.94
N ARG A 57 30.81 3.64 -14.40
CA ARG A 57 31.76 3.44 -15.51
C ARG A 57 31.08 3.48 -16.88
N PHE A 58 29.95 2.81 -17.04
CA PHE A 58 29.35 2.56 -18.35
C PHE A 58 28.12 3.41 -18.66
N PHE A 59 27.52 4.04 -17.64
CA PHE A 59 26.24 4.74 -17.77
C PHE A 59 26.36 6.23 -17.41
N GLN A 60 27.49 6.87 -17.71
CA GLN A 60 27.69 8.29 -17.41
C GLN A 60 26.86 9.22 -18.32
N GLY A 61 26.58 8.83 -19.57
CA GLY A 61 25.89 9.67 -20.55
C GLY A 61 24.36 9.66 -20.48
N THR A 62 23.76 9.02 -19.47
CA THR A 62 22.31 8.91 -19.29
C THR A 62 21.89 9.43 -17.92
N ASN A 63 20.67 9.97 -17.85
CA ASN A 63 20.05 10.43 -16.61
C ASN A 63 19.08 9.41 -16.02
N GLU A 64 18.78 8.35 -16.77
CA GLU A 64 17.86 7.29 -16.36
C GLU A 64 18.54 5.93 -16.52
N LEU A 65 18.41 5.11 -15.48
CA LEU A 65 18.95 3.77 -15.42
C LEU A 65 17.92 2.87 -14.75
N VAL A 66 17.57 1.75 -15.39
CA VAL A 66 16.80 0.70 -14.74
C VAL A 66 17.73 -0.45 -14.39
N ILE A 67 17.62 -0.91 -13.14
CA ILE A 67 18.37 -2.05 -12.63
C ILE A 67 17.39 -3.19 -12.42
N LEU A 68 17.62 -4.31 -13.10
CA LEU A 68 16.85 -5.53 -12.93
C LEU A 68 17.49 -6.36 -11.81
N LYS A 69 16.72 -6.69 -10.77
CA LYS A 69 17.12 -7.59 -9.69
C LYS A 69 16.71 -9.02 -10.09
N ILE A 70 17.70 -9.87 -10.37
CA ILE A 70 17.48 -11.20 -10.94
C ILE A 70 17.84 -12.27 -9.90
N ARG A 71 16.92 -13.19 -9.64
CA ARG A 71 17.11 -14.28 -8.68
C ARG A 71 18.14 -15.27 -9.24
N PHE A 72 19.29 -15.37 -8.56
CA PHE A 72 20.44 -16.12 -9.07
C PHE A 72 20.16 -17.62 -9.20
N SER A 73 19.38 -18.19 -8.27
CA SER A 73 19.06 -19.63 -8.28
C SER A 73 18.36 -20.09 -9.57
N GLY A 74 17.55 -19.24 -10.20
CA GLY A 74 16.86 -19.55 -11.45
C GLY A 74 17.77 -19.60 -12.68
N ILE A 75 18.85 -18.80 -12.68
CA ILE A 75 19.76 -18.68 -13.84
C ILE A 75 21.12 -19.36 -13.62
N ARG A 76 21.39 -19.87 -12.42
CA ARG A 76 22.69 -20.46 -12.01
C ARG A 76 23.30 -21.41 -13.04
N PRO A 77 22.58 -22.32 -13.71
CA PRO A 77 23.17 -23.22 -14.70
C PRO A 77 23.78 -22.53 -15.93
N GLN A 78 23.36 -21.30 -16.21
CA GLN A 78 23.76 -20.53 -17.39
C GLN A 78 24.85 -19.49 -17.08
N VAL A 79 25.14 -19.25 -15.79
CA VAL A 79 26.08 -18.22 -15.36
C VAL A 79 27.51 -18.73 -15.39
N LYS A 80 28.39 -17.99 -16.06
CA LYS A 80 29.84 -18.13 -15.95
C LYS A 80 30.42 -16.94 -15.21
N TRP A 81 31.36 -17.20 -14.30
CA TRP A 81 32.08 -16.16 -13.57
C TRP A 81 33.41 -15.89 -14.25
N GLU A 82 33.57 -14.71 -14.82
CA GLU A 82 34.71 -14.36 -15.65
C GLU A 82 35.25 -12.99 -15.25
N ALA A 83 36.56 -12.79 -15.43
CA ALA A 83 37.16 -11.50 -15.11
C ALA A 83 36.78 -10.43 -16.14
N ALA A 84 36.56 -9.20 -15.68
CA ALA A 84 36.31 -8.06 -16.57
C ALA A 84 37.48 -7.83 -17.53
N LYS A 85 37.19 -7.63 -18.82
CA LYS A 85 38.17 -7.22 -19.83
C LYS A 85 38.48 -5.72 -19.67
N GLY A 86 39.74 -5.34 -19.39
CA GLY A 86 40.18 -3.92 -19.41
C GLY A 86 41.21 -3.52 -18.34
N GLU A 87 41.69 -2.27 -18.46
CA GLU A 87 42.85 -1.66 -17.75
C GLU A 87 43.09 -2.12 -16.30
N GLY A 88 44.33 -2.50 -16.03
CA GLY A 88 44.78 -3.28 -14.87
C GLY A 88 45.42 -4.62 -15.26
N SER A 89 45.23 -5.07 -16.50
CA SER A 89 45.99 -6.17 -17.11
C SER A 89 47.34 -5.65 -17.65
N THR A 90 48.17 -5.06 -16.80
CA THR A 90 49.58 -4.83 -17.14
C THR A 90 50.24 -6.20 -17.28
N GLY A 91 50.38 -6.69 -18.50
CA GLY A 91 51.08 -7.93 -18.80
C GLY A 91 50.25 -9.21 -18.73
N GLY A 92 48.95 -9.18 -19.06
CA GLY A 92 48.16 -10.39 -19.29
C GLY A 92 47.84 -11.26 -18.06
N VAL A 93 48.29 -10.86 -16.87
CA VAL A 93 47.86 -11.48 -15.62
C VAL A 93 46.63 -10.72 -15.13
N VAL A 94 45.46 -11.26 -15.44
CA VAL A 94 44.25 -10.96 -14.67
C VAL A 94 44.58 -11.30 -13.23
N SER A 95 44.55 -10.32 -12.32
CA SER A 95 44.59 -10.60 -10.89
C SER A 95 43.32 -11.37 -10.54
N THR A 96 43.38 -12.70 -10.57
CA THR A 96 42.33 -13.60 -10.08
C THR A 96 42.15 -13.50 -8.56
N THR A 97 42.99 -12.69 -7.92
CA THR A 97 42.99 -12.39 -6.48
C THR A 97 42.09 -11.22 -6.09
N ASP A 98 41.50 -10.48 -7.04
CA ASP A 98 40.54 -9.41 -6.74
C ASP A 98 39.11 -9.83 -7.13
N PRO A 99 38.28 -10.28 -6.17
CA PRO A 99 36.90 -10.70 -6.43
C PRO A 99 36.03 -9.60 -7.03
N SER A 100 36.38 -8.32 -6.82
CA SER A 100 35.63 -7.20 -7.39
C SER A 100 35.67 -7.16 -8.91
N ARG A 101 36.68 -7.81 -9.53
CA ARG A 101 36.86 -7.88 -10.98
C ARG A 101 36.26 -9.12 -11.63
N ILE A 102 35.59 -9.99 -10.87
CA ILE A 102 34.94 -11.20 -11.39
C ILE A 102 33.44 -10.98 -11.53
N PHE A 103 32.93 -11.00 -12.75
CA PHE A 103 31.55 -10.67 -13.07
C PHE A 103 30.77 -11.92 -13.52
N PRO A 104 29.47 -12.01 -13.19
CA PRO A 104 28.59 -13.03 -13.72
C PRO A 104 28.19 -12.69 -15.16
N HIS A 105 28.33 -13.65 -16.08
CA HIS A 105 27.89 -13.58 -17.47
C HIS A 105 26.92 -14.70 -17.78
N VAL A 106 25.80 -14.39 -18.45
CA VAL A 106 24.84 -15.39 -18.93
C VAL A 106 24.98 -15.57 -20.43
N TYR A 107 25.30 -16.80 -20.84
CA TYR A 107 25.36 -17.19 -22.24
C TYR A 107 24.04 -17.85 -22.63
N GLY A 108 23.38 -17.33 -23.67
CA GLY A 108 22.05 -17.79 -24.10
C GLY A 108 20.96 -16.78 -23.75
N GLU A 109 19.72 -17.26 -23.62
CA GLU A 109 18.54 -16.44 -23.38
C GLU A 109 18.32 -16.16 -21.89
N LEU A 110 18.10 -14.89 -21.55
CA LEU A 110 17.75 -14.48 -20.19
C LEU A 110 16.26 -14.11 -20.15
N PHE A 111 15.44 -14.98 -19.56
CA PHE A 111 14.00 -14.78 -19.47
C PHE A 111 13.60 -13.80 -18.36
N GLN A 112 12.52 -13.04 -18.60
CA GLN A 112 11.98 -12.08 -17.65
C GLN A 112 11.40 -12.71 -16.37
N GLU A 113 11.00 -13.97 -16.42
CA GLU A 113 10.48 -14.69 -15.24
C GLU A 113 11.49 -14.79 -14.08
N HIS A 114 12.78 -14.62 -14.36
CA HIS A 114 13.84 -14.61 -13.34
C HIS A 114 14.01 -13.25 -12.65
N ILE A 115 13.35 -12.20 -13.15
CA ILE A 115 13.39 -10.86 -12.56
C ILE A 115 12.43 -10.82 -11.37
N GLU A 116 12.98 -10.55 -10.19
CA GLU A 116 12.19 -10.38 -8.97
C GLU A 116 11.63 -8.97 -8.84
N GLY A 117 12.35 -7.99 -9.38
CA GLY A 117 11.87 -6.62 -9.43
C GLY A 117 12.82 -5.68 -10.15
N THR A 118 12.40 -4.43 -10.25
CA THR A 118 13.13 -3.36 -10.92
C THR A 118 13.38 -2.20 -9.99
N ILE A 119 14.51 -1.53 -10.17
CA ILE A 119 14.88 -0.32 -9.43
C ILE A 119 15.15 0.75 -10.48
N LEU A 120 14.38 1.84 -10.47
CA LEU A 120 14.64 3.00 -11.32
C LEU A 120 15.52 3.98 -10.56
N LEU A 121 16.67 4.34 -11.17
CA LEU A 121 17.51 5.42 -10.71
C LEU A 121 17.39 6.59 -11.68
N LEU A 122 17.09 7.76 -11.12
CA LEU A 122 17.07 9.04 -11.80
C LEU A 122 18.24 9.87 -11.30
N ARG A 123 18.88 10.59 -12.21
CA ARG A 123 20.06 11.39 -11.94
C ARG A 123 19.80 12.82 -12.39
N ASN A 124 20.14 13.81 -11.55
CA ASN A 124 19.80 15.21 -11.80
C ASN A 124 20.59 15.82 -12.97
N GLY A 125 21.73 15.23 -13.34
CA GLY A 125 22.47 15.61 -14.54
C GLY A 125 23.58 14.62 -14.91
N PRO A 126 24.06 14.64 -16.16
CA PRO A 126 24.95 13.62 -16.73
C PRO A 126 26.36 13.57 -16.10
N ASN A 127 26.71 14.51 -15.22
CA ASN A 127 28.04 14.60 -14.59
C ASN A 127 28.06 14.35 -13.06
N GLU A 128 26.92 14.11 -12.41
CA GLU A 128 26.85 13.86 -10.94
C GLU A 128 26.96 12.35 -10.61
N PRO A 129 27.67 11.82 -9.62
CA PRO A 129 27.69 10.36 -9.40
C PRO A 129 26.28 9.75 -9.22
N TRP A 130 26.06 8.51 -9.66
CA TRP A 130 24.81 7.80 -9.38
C TRP A 130 24.61 7.64 -7.87
N ASP A 131 23.42 7.95 -7.36
CA ASP A 131 23.10 7.81 -5.94
C ASP A 131 22.73 6.36 -5.58
N PHE A 132 23.69 5.66 -4.97
CA PHE A 132 23.53 4.33 -4.39
C PHE A 132 23.49 4.35 -2.84
N SER A 133 23.12 5.49 -2.23
CA SER A 133 22.97 5.59 -0.77
C SER A 133 21.83 4.69 -0.24
N ASN A 134 21.82 4.41 1.08
CA ASN A 134 20.72 3.79 1.84
C ASN A 134 19.89 2.71 1.13
N GLY A 135 20.34 1.44 1.18
CA GLY A 135 19.50 0.27 0.84
C GLY A 135 18.90 0.32 -0.57
N TRP A 136 19.67 0.78 -1.57
CA TRP A 136 19.18 0.92 -2.95
C TRP A 136 18.61 -0.38 -3.52
N GLN A 137 19.06 -1.52 -3.01
CA GLN A 137 18.62 -2.88 -3.33
C GLN A 137 17.18 -3.18 -2.89
N ASP A 138 16.68 -2.45 -1.91
CA ASP A 138 15.35 -2.59 -1.31
C ASP A 138 14.35 -1.60 -1.90
N ARG A 139 14.80 -0.68 -2.77
CA ARG A 139 13.96 0.26 -3.52
C ARG A 139 13.24 -0.44 -4.69
N LEU A 140 12.67 -1.60 -4.43
CA LEU A 140 11.87 -2.33 -5.41
C LEU A 140 10.69 -1.45 -5.81
N GLN A 141 10.65 -1.11 -7.09
CA GLN A 141 9.58 -0.36 -7.69
C GLN A 141 8.89 -1.24 -8.71
N ASP A 142 7.56 -1.23 -8.68
CA ASP A 142 6.78 -1.78 -9.77
C ASP A 142 6.87 -0.76 -10.92
N TYR A 143 7.65 -1.06 -11.97
CA TYR A 143 7.99 -0.13 -13.06
C TYR A 143 6.79 0.65 -13.64
N ILE A 144 5.58 0.07 -13.57
CA ILE A 144 4.33 0.71 -14.01
C ILE A 144 3.92 1.90 -13.12
N SER A 145 4.15 1.86 -11.80
CA SER A 145 3.69 2.93 -10.89
C SER A 145 4.47 4.24 -11.12
N VAL A 146 5.77 4.15 -11.37
CA VAL A 146 6.65 5.33 -11.51
C VAL A 146 6.47 6.02 -12.87
N PHE A 147 6.31 5.26 -13.96
CA PHE A 147 6.00 5.88 -15.25
C PHE A 147 4.60 6.52 -15.25
N ARG A 148 3.64 5.92 -14.51
CA ARG A 148 2.31 6.51 -14.30
C ARG A 148 2.38 7.79 -13.45
N GLU A 149 3.18 7.84 -12.39
CA GLU A 149 3.37 9.04 -11.57
C GLU A 149 4.10 10.17 -12.32
N ASN A 150 5.14 9.87 -13.08
CA ASN A 150 5.85 10.88 -13.90
C ASN A 150 5.02 11.39 -15.09
N LEU A 151 4.09 10.58 -15.62
CA LEU A 151 3.09 11.04 -16.60
C LEU A 151 1.97 11.87 -15.95
N LEU A 152 1.67 11.66 -14.67
CA LEU A 152 0.61 12.38 -13.93
C LEU A 152 1.08 13.73 -13.36
N PHE A 153 2.39 13.96 -13.21
CA PHE A 153 2.94 15.21 -12.68
C PHE A 153 4.09 15.80 -13.54
N PRO A 154 3.86 16.21 -14.80
CA PRO A 154 4.82 17.06 -15.48
C PRO A 154 4.85 18.47 -14.86
N HIS A 155 6.04 19.02 -14.66
CA HIS A 155 6.25 20.45 -14.34
C HIS A 155 5.66 21.34 -15.47
N PRO A 156 5.23 22.58 -15.19
CA PRO A 156 4.00 23.12 -15.73
C PRO A 156 4.28 23.93 -17.00
N ALA A 157 3.77 23.47 -18.13
CA ALA A 157 3.41 24.34 -19.24
C ALA A 157 2.36 23.66 -20.12
N THR A 158 1.10 24.04 -19.91
CA THR A 158 -0.11 23.93 -20.77
C THR A 158 -1.28 23.12 -20.18
N PRO A 159 -2.54 23.57 -20.38
CA PRO A 159 -3.67 23.15 -19.58
C PRO A 159 -4.29 21.87 -20.13
N GLN A 160 -4.24 20.78 -19.36
CA GLN A 160 -5.07 19.59 -19.60
C GLN A 160 -6.17 19.46 -18.56
N LYS A 161 -7.34 18.99 -19.04
CA LYS A 161 -8.60 18.91 -18.31
C LYS A 161 -8.47 18.05 -17.03
N PRO A 162 -9.08 18.46 -15.91
CA PRO A 162 -8.84 17.82 -14.62
C PRO A 162 -9.43 16.40 -14.54
N PHE A 163 -8.62 15.50 -14.00
CA PHE A 163 -8.90 14.12 -13.54
C PHE A 163 -10.28 13.90 -12.89
N LEU A 164 -10.84 14.94 -12.27
CA LEU A 164 -12.20 14.96 -11.71
C LEU A 164 -13.29 14.56 -12.72
N ASN A 165 -13.13 14.91 -14.01
CA ASN A 165 -14.12 14.59 -15.04
C ASN A 165 -14.14 13.09 -15.40
N MET A 166 -12.98 12.42 -15.34
CA MET A 166 -12.87 10.98 -15.60
C MET A 166 -13.48 10.16 -14.46
N LEU A 167 -13.31 10.61 -13.21
CA LEU A 167 -13.93 10.01 -12.04
C LEU A 167 -15.45 10.16 -12.06
N THR A 168 -15.98 11.31 -12.50
CA THR A 168 -17.43 11.47 -12.69
C THR A 168 -18.00 10.57 -13.78
N ASP A 169 -17.26 10.32 -14.86
CA ASP A 169 -17.70 9.40 -15.92
C ASP A 169 -17.74 7.94 -15.45
N ILE A 170 -16.74 7.50 -14.68
CA ILE A 170 -16.72 6.13 -14.12
C ILE A 170 -17.85 5.94 -13.10
N ILE A 171 -18.08 6.91 -12.21
CA ILE A 171 -19.15 6.84 -11.21
C ILE A 171 -20.53 6.87 -11.88
N SER A 172 -20.71 7.65 -12.95
CA SER A 172 -21.98 7.71 -13.68
C SER A 172 -22.29 6.45 -14.51
N GLN A 173 -21.27 5.68 -14.90
CA GLN A 173 -21.45 4.40 -15.58
C GLN A 173 -21.76 3.23 -14.62
N LEU A 174 -21.28 3.30 -13.37
CA LEU A 174 -21.45 2.22 -12.39
C LEU A 174 -22.72 2.35 -11.53
N VAL A 175 -23.30 3.55 -11.44
CA VAL A 175 -24.50 3.80 -10.61
C VAL A 175 -25.66 4.26 -11.51
N PRO A 176 -26.75 3.47 -11.63
CA PRO A 176 -27.95 3.88 -12.36
C PRO A 176 -28.42 5.26 -11.91
N SER A 177 -28.66 6.18 -12.86
CA SER A 177 -29.04 7.58 -12.60
C SER A 177 -30.27 7.74 -11.69
N GLN A 178 -31.10 6.71 -11.56
CA GLN A 178 -32.26 6.66 -10.68
C GLN A 178 -31.94 6.48 -9.18
N LEU A 179 -30.68 6.17 -8.84
CA LEU A 179 -30.19 5.95 -7.48
C LEU A 179 -29.39 7.14 -6.91
N ILE A 180 -29.02 8.12 -7.74
CA ILE A 180 -28.28 9.32 -7.30
C ILE A 180 -29.29 10.32 -6.68
N PRO A 181 -29.14 10.71 -5.40
CA PRO A 181 -29.98 11.76 -4.82
C PRO A 181 -29.75 13.06 -5.60
N GLN A 182 -30.81 13.73 -6.05
CA GLN A 182 -30.68 15.04 -6.69
C GLN A 182 -30.23 16.07 -5.65
N ALA A 183 -28.92 16.24 -5.49
CA ALA A 183 -28.35 17.36 -4.75
C ALA A 183 -28.52 18.62 -5.61
N HIS A 184 -29.44 19.51 -5.21
CA HIS A 184 -29.73 20.75 -5.96
C HIS A 184 -28.64 21.82 -5.83
N THR A 185 -27.59 21.58 -5.04
CA THR A 185 -26.45 22.49 -4.91
C THR A 185 -25.15 21.75 -5.18
N GLN A 186 -24.25 22.40 -5.94
CA GLN A 186 -22.93 21.86 -6.28
C GLN A 186 -22.10 21.52 -5.04
N GLU A 187 -22.27 22.29 -3.95
CA GLU A 187 -21.62 22.04 -2.67
C GLU A 187 -22.13 20.76 -1.99
N GLY A 188 -23.45 20.50 -2.06
CA GLY A 188 -24.03 19.27 -1.51
C GLY A 188 -23.58 18.01 -2.25
N LEU A 189 -23.39 18.11 -3.56
CA LEU A 189 -22.85 17.01 -4.37
C LEU A 189 -21.39 16.73 -4.02
N ARG A 190 -20.56 17.78 -3.88
CA ARG A 190 -19.15 17.66 -3.51
C ARG A 190 -18.99 17.05 -2.12
N GLN A 191 -19.81 17.48 -1.16
CA GLN A 191 -19.77 16.94 0.20
C GLN A 191 -20.19 15.48 0.25
N LEU A 192 -21.23 15.10 -0.51
CA LEU A 192 -21.63 13.69 -0.64
C LEU A 192 -20.51 12.84 -1.23
N GLN A 193 -19.85 13.30 -2.30
CA GLN A 193 -18.73 12.61 -2.93
C GLN A 193 -17.54 12.42 -1.97
N LEU A 194 -17.18 13.45 -1.21
CA LEU A 194 -16.11 13.38 -0.20
C LEU A 194 -16.47 12.41 0.93
N THR A 195 -17.71 12.44 1.43
CA THR A 195 -18.16 11.49 2.46
C THR A 195 -18.16 10.06 1.94
N THR A 196 -18.63 9.82 0.71
CA THR A 196 -18.62 8.48 0.09
C THR A 196 -17.21 7.98 -0.16
N ALA A 197 -16.31 8.82 -0.68
CA ALA A 197 -14.91 8.46 -0.91
C ALA A 197 -14.17 8.15 0.41
N GLY A 198 -14.35 9.00 1.43
CA GLY A 198 -13.79 8.76 2.76
C GLY A 198 -14.30 7.45 3.37
N PHE A 199 -15.59 7.15 3.21
CA PHE A 199 -16.18 5.91 3.70
C PHE A 199 -15.64 4.67 2.98
N VAL A 200 -15.48 4.71 1.64
CA VAL A 200 -14.91 3.60 0.86
C VAL A 200 -13.46 3.32 1.26
N VAL A 201 -12.62 4.36 1.40
CA VAL A 201 -11.22 4.20 1.83
C VAL A 201 -11.15 3.61 3.24
N MET A 202 -11.98 4.10 4.15
CA MET A 202 -12.07 3.59 5.52
C MET A 202 -12.51 2.14 5.60
N HIS A 203 -13.50 1.78 4.81
CA HIS A 203 -14.01 0.42 4.73
C HIS A 203 -12.97 -0.53 4.13
N ALA A 204 -12.24 -0.11 3.10
CA ALA A 204 -11.14 -0.88 2.52
C ALA A 204 -10.01 -1.13 3.53
N LEU A 205 -9.62 -0.11 4.31
CA LEU A 205 -8.60 -0.24 5.36
C LEU A 205 -9.06 -1.16 6.50
N LEU A 206 -10.34 -1.08 6.90
CA LEU A 206 -10.93 -1.97 7.90
C LEU A 206 -10.94 -3.43 7.41
N HIS A 207 -11.33 -3.65 6.14
CA HIS A 207 -11.31 -4.97 5.52
C HIS A 207 -9.90 -5.55 5.43
N LEU A 208 -8.91 -4.73 5.09
CA LEU A 208 -7.52 -5.16 5.06
C LEU A 208 -7.04 -5.56 6.46
N SER A 209 -7.44 -4.82 7.51
CA SER A 209 -7.07 -5.18 8.89
C SER A 209 -7.75 -6.48 9.36
N LEU A 210 -9.04 -6.66 9.07
CA LEU A 210 -9.81 -7.85 9.45
C LEU A 210 -9.40 -9.11 8.68
N PHE A 211 -9.07 -8.96 7.39
CA PHE A 211 -8.54 -10.04 6.56
C PHE A 211 -7.19 -10.53 7.09
N MET A 212 -6.31 -9.60 7.49
CA MET A 212 -4.99 -9.93 8.01
C MET A 212 -5.02 -10.54 9.42
N ASP A 213 -6.08 -10.32 10.21
CA ASP A 213 -6.27 -10.95 11.53
C ASP A 213 -6.83 -12.39 11.42
N GLY A 214 -7.07 -12.91 10.21
CA GLY A 214 -7.64 -14.25 9.97
C GLY A 214 -9.07 -14.45 10.53
N MET A 215 -9.66 -13.38 11.07
CA MET A 215 -10.94 -13.38 11.77
C MET A 215 -12.01 -12.71 10.93
N VAL A 216 -12.50 -13.37 9.87
CA VAL A 216 -13.85 -13.09 9.40
C VAL A 216 -14.56 -14.39 9.09
N ARG A 217 -15.38 -14.85 10.04
CA ARG A 217 -16.57 -15.65 9.68
C ARG A 217 -17.64 -14.71 9.14
N HIS A 218 -18.28 -15.12 8.06
CA HIS A 218 -19.21 -14.41 7.17
C HIS A 218 -20.39 -13.63 7.80
N VAL A 219 -20.62 -13.70 9.12
CA VAL A 219 -21.78 -13.09 9.77
C VAL A 219 -21.62 -11.57 9.95
N PHE A 220 -20.45 -11.10 10.39
CA PHE A 220 -20.19 -9.65 10.49
C PHE A 220 -20.12 -9.00 9.11
N PHE A 221 -19.60 -9.73 8.13
CA PHE A 221 -19.56 -9.35 6.71
C PHE A 221 -20.96 -9.07 6.14
N ALA A 222 -21.95 -9.91 6.46
CA ALA A 222 -23.32 -9.74 5.99
C ALA A 222 -24.01 -8.52 6.64
N ILE A 223 -23.75 -8.25 7.92
CA ILE A 223 -24.31 -7.09 8.64
C ILE A 223 -23.66 -5.79 8.13
N GLU A 224 -22.35 -5.79 7.86
CA GLU A 224 -21.64 -4.64 7.31
C GLU A 224 -22.04 -4.34 5.87
N ILE A 225 -22.13 -5.34 4.99
CA ILE A 225 -22.67 -5.17 3.64
C ILE A 225 -24.13 -4.70 3.70
N GLY A 226 -24.94 -5.26 4.61
CA GLY A 226 -26.31 -4.80 4.83
C GLY A 226 -26.36 -3.32 5.22
N THR A 227 -25.42 -2.85 6.04
CA THR A 227 -25.32 -1.44 6.47
C THR A 227 -24.84 -0.55 5.32
N LEU A 228 -23.87 -1.02 4.52
CA LEU A 228 -23.34 -0.31 3.37
C LEU A 228 -24.42 -0.17 2.29
N LEU A 229 -25.16 -1.25 2.01
CA LEU A 229 -26.33 -1.25 1.13
C LEU A 229 -27.44 -0.35 1.66
N LEU A 230 -27.71 -0.35 2.96
CA LEU A 230 -28.69 0.56 3.56
C LEU A 230 -28.26 2.03 3.37
N TYR A 231 -26.98 2.36 3.57
CA TYR A 231 -26.47 3.73 3.47
C TYR A 231 -26.36 4.24 2.02
N THR A 232 -25.99 3.35 1.08
CA THR A 232 -25.87 3.70 -0.35
C THR A 232 -27.20 3.63 -1.10
N PHE A 233 -28.10 2.71 -0.73
CA PHE A 233 -29.33 2.44 -1.49
C PHE A 233 -30.63 2.78 -0.77
N VAL A 234 -30.65 3.15 0.53
CA VAL A 234 -31.79 3.89 1.08
C VAL A 234 -31.55 5.35 0.76
N PRO A 235 -32.10 5.84 -0.36
CA PRO A 235 -31.92 7.22 -0.71
C PRO A 235 -32.71 8.02 0.33
N VAL A 236 -32.30 9.25 0.58
CA VAL A 236 -33.16 10.28 1.17
C VAL A 236 -34.28 10.62 0.15
N LYS A 237 -35.00 9.60 -0.36
CA LYS A 237 -36.09 9.73 -1.33
C LYS A 237 -37.40 10.14 -0.66
N HIS A 238 -37.44 10.20 0.67
CA HIS A 238 -38.59 10.69 1.41
C HIS A 238 -38.21 11.62 2.56
N THR A 239 -37.67 12.80 2.28
CA THR A 239 -37.90 13.96 3.15
C THR A 239 -37.61 15.29 2.43
N LEU A 240 -38.66 15.85 1.84
CA LEU A 240 -38.94 17.30 1.95
C LEU A 240 -39.44 17.67 3.37
N ARG A 241 -39.31 16.76 4.34
CA ARG A 241 -39.49 17.06 5.77
C ARG A 241 -38.22 17.73 6.29
N PRO A 242 -38.34 18.66 7.26
CA PRO A 242 -37.23 19.46 7.71
C PRO A 242 -36.06 18.57 8.12
N VAL A 243 -34.87 18.94 7.62
CA VAL A 243 -33.56 18.32 7.91
C VAL A 243 -33.36 18.04 9.41
N ALA A 244 -34.08 18.76 10.27
CA ALA A 244 -34.20 18.52 11.72
C ALA A 244 -34.56 17.07 12.11
N LEU A 245 -35.42 16.36 11.38
CA LEU A 245 -35.86 15.01 11.77
C LEU A 245 -34.82 13.92 11.45
N LEU A 246 -34.12 14.07 10.33
CA LEU A 246 -32.98 13.21 9.95
C LEU A 246 -31.74 13.47 10.82
N LYS A 247 -31.59 14.69 11.36
CA LYS A 247 -30.51 15.08 12.27
C LYS A 247 -30.45 14.19 13.52
N HIS A 248 -31.61 13.89 14.11
CA HIS A 248 -31.65 13.02 15.30
C HIS A 248 -31.30 11.57 14.96
N HIS A 249 -31.85 11.01 13.88
CA HIS A 249 -31.64 9.60 13.54
C HIS A 249 -30.21 9.33 13.08
N ARG A 250 -29.62 10.21 12.28
CA ARG A 250 -28.22 10.09 11.84
C ARG A 250 -27.25 10.26 12.99
N LEU A 251 -27.49 11.21 13.90
CA LEU A 251 -26.66 11.40 15.09
C LEU A 251 -26.78 10.21 16.06
N LEU A 252 -28.01 9.74 16.36
CA LEU A 252 -28.22 8.56 17.19
C LEU A 252 -27.56 7.32 16.59
N PHE A 253 -27.61 7.16 15.27
CA PHE A 253 -26.97 6.04 14.58
C PHE A 253 -25.44 6.12 14.67
N LEU A 254 -24.84 7.29 14.39
CA LEU A 254 -23.38 7.49 14.50
C LEU A 254 -22.89 7.34 15.94
N VAL A 255 -23.63 7.86 16.91
CA VAL A 255 -23.36 7.67 18.34
C VAL A 255 -23.52 6.21 18.74
N GLY A 256 -24.53 5.50 18.22
CA GLY A 256 -24.73 4.08 18.44
C GLY A 256 -23.58 3.23 17.89
N MET A 257 -23.12 3.53 16.68
CA MET A 257 -21.94 2.88 16.08
C MET A 257 -20.66 3.17 16.86
N ALA A 258 -20.45 4.42 17.26
CA ALA A 258 -19.31 4.81 18.09
C ALA A 258 -19.36 4.13 19.48
N ALA A 259 -20.53 4.08 20.10
CA ALA A 259 -20.73 3.39 21.38
C ALA A 259 -20.50 1.88 21.24
N MET A 260 -21.00 1.25 20.17
CA MET A 260 -20.77 -0.16 19.88
C MET A 260 -19.27 -0.45 19.67
N TRP A 261 -18.56 0.44 18.96
CA TRP A 261 -17.10 0.36 18.79
C TRP A 261 -16.33 0.55 20.09
N LEU A 262 -16.67 1.56 20.90
CA LEU A 262 -16.02 1.81 22.19
C LEU A 262 -16.31 0.73 23.23
N THR A 263 -17.47 0.07 23.14
CA THR A 263 -17.85 -1.03 24.03
C THR A 263 -17.39 -2.39 23.53
N GLN A 264 -16.91 -2.51 22.28
CA GLN A 264 -16.41 -3.77 21.73
C GLN A 264 -15.30 -4.40 22.59
N PRO A 265 -14.27 -3.66 23.08
CA PRO A 265 -13.25 -4.25 23.94
C PRO A 265 -13.81 -4.75 25.28
N LEU A 266 -14.80 -4.05 25.84
CA LEU A 266 -15.47 -4.43 27.09
C LEU A 266 -16.36 -5.66 26.90
N LEU A 267 -17.10 -5.74 25.79
CA LEU A 267 -17.93 -6.88 25.43
C LEU A 267 -17.08 -8.13 25.21
N LEU A 268 -15.97 -7.99 24.48
CA LEU A 268 -15.00 -9.07 24.29
C LEU A 268 -14.38 -9.51 25.61
N SER A 269 -14.00 -8.57 26.49
CA SER A 269 -13.48 -8.88 27.83
C SER A 269 -14.52 -9.55 28.74
N ALA A 270 -15.81 -9.19 28.62
CA ALA A 270 -16.89 -9.80 29.39
C ALA A 270 -17.21 -11.22 28.92
N LEU A 271 -17.16 -11.47 27.61
CA LEU A 271 -17.26 -12.80 27.02
C LEU A 271 -16.07 -13.69 27.45
N ASP A 272 -14.88 -13.12 27.57
CA ASP A 272 -13.67 -13.80 28.02
C ASP A 272 -13.72 -14.21 29.51
N ASN A 273 -14.36 -13.38 30.36
CA ASN A 273 -14.50 -13.66 31.79
C ASN A 273 -15.55 -14.75 32.12
N ASN A 274 -16.37 -15.18 31.15
CA ASN A 274 -17.36 -16.26 31.34
C ASN A 274 -16.76 -17.66 31.04
N LYS A 275 -15.47 -17.85 31.39
CA LYS A 275 -14.64 -19.02 31.06
C LYS A 275 -14.76 -20.18 32.07
N ASN A 276 -15.94 -20.41 32.64
CA ASN A 276 -16.19 -21.60 33.46
C ASN A 276 -16.69 -22.82 32.65
N ASN A 277 -16.81 -22.72 31.32
CA ASN A 277 -17.20 -23.83 30.45
C ASN A 277 -16.04 -24.27 29.53
N THR A 278 -15.55 -25.47 29.78
CA THR A 278 -14.27 -26.07 29.35
C THR A 278 -14.16 -26.44 27.86
N THR A 279 -14.99 -25.90 26.96
CA THR A 279 -15.02 -26.32 25.54
C THR A 279 -15.04 -25.19 24.52
N THR A 280 -15.00 -23.92 24.93
CA THR A 280 -14.96 -22.77 23.99
C THR A 280 -13.72 -21.88 24.15
N SER A 281 -12.74 -22.27 24.97
CA SER A 281 -11.52 -21.47 25.23
C SER A 281 -10.54 -21.35 24.04
N LEU A 282 -10.89 -21.87 22.86
CA LEU A 282 -10.00 -21.93 21.69
C LEU A 282 -10.21 -20.79 20.69
N LEU A 283 -11.25 -19.97 20.83
CA LEU A 283 -11.60 -18.98 19.81
C LEU A 283 -11.17 -17.53 20.12
N PHE A 284 -10.93 -17.19 21.38
CA PHE A 284 -10.47 -15.84 21.77
C PHE A 284 -9.57 -15.93 23.02
N GLY A 285 -8.36 -16.48 22.87
CA GLY A 285 -7.30 -16.27 23.88
C GLY A 285 -6.95 -14.79 23.98
N LYS A 286 -6.38 -14.35 25.11
CA LYS A 286 -5.85 -12.98 25.24
C LYS A 286 -5.01 -12.67 24.00
N ARG A 287 -5.14 -11.49 23.40
CA ARG A 287 -4.35 -11.11 22.21
C ARG A 287 -2.84 -11.27 22.40
N ASP A 288 -2.35 -11.09 23.63
CA ASP A 288 -0.96 -11.34 23.99
C ASP A 288 -0.61 -12.85 24.03
N ASP A 289 -1.59 -13.72 24.22
CA ASP A 289 -1.43 -15.18 24.14
C ASP A 289 -1.34 -15.70 22.71
N LEU A 290 -1.84 -15.04 21.67
CA LEU A 290 -1.74 -15.63 20.32
C LEU A 290 -0.30 -15.61 19.81
N ALA A 291 0.41 -14.49 19.97
CA ALA A 291 1.83 -14.41 19.61
C ALA A 291 2.69 -15.32 20.52
N ILE A 292 2.37 -15.38 21.82
CA ILE A 292 3.05 -16.26 22.77
C ILE A 292 2.72 -17.74 22.51
N GLN A 293 1.49 -18.08 22.10
CA GLN A 293 1.08 -19.44 21.73
C GLN A 293 1.71 -19.85 20.42
N VAL A 294 1.73 -18.99 19.40
CA VAL A 294 2.44 -19.25 18.14
C VAL A 294 3.93 -19.44 18.42
N ALA A 295 4.56 -18.58 19.21
CA ALA A 295 5.96 -18.73 19.60
C ALA A 295 6.19 -20.01 20.44
N LYS A 296 5.28 -20.36 21.35
CA LYS A 296 5.34 -21.60 22.14
C LYS A 296 5.17 -22.83 21.27
N THR A 297 4.19 -22.85 20.36
CA THR A 297 3.93 -23.96 19.44
C THR A 297 5.10 -24.14 18.47
N LEU A 298 5.67 -23.06 17.94
CA LEU A 298 6.87 -23.12 17.11
C LEU A 298 8.07 -23.66 17.90
N ASN A 299 8.29 -23.19 19.14
CA ASN A 299 9.31 -23.75 20.03
C ASN A 299 9.06 -25.21 20.41
N GLN A 300 7.80 -25.62 20.61
CA GLN A 300 7.44 -26.99 20.97
C GLN A 300 7.69 -27.94 19.78
N LEU A 301 7.28 -27.54 18.58
CA LEU A 301 7.56 -28.27 17.34
C LEU A 301 9.07 -28.37 17.08
N GLN A 302 9.83 -27.33 17.44
CA GLN A 302 11.29 -27.32 17.34
C GLN A 302 11.94 -28.31 18.34
N ILE A 303 11.50 -28.32 19.59
CA ILE A 303 11.99 -29.27 20.61
C ILE A 303 11.63 -30.72 20.21
N GLU A 304 10.40 -30.96 19.75
CA GLU A 304 9.98 -32.29 19.29
C GLU A 304 10.79 -32.77 18.08
N ARG A 305 11.12 -31.88 17.13
CA ARG A 305 11.95 -32.22 15.96
C ARG A 305 13.39 -32.54 16.36
N ILE A 306 14.01 -31.72 17.21
CA ILE A 306 15.36 -31.95 17.76
C ILE A 306 15.44 -33.31 18.49
N VAL A 307 14.43 -33.63 19.30
CA VAL A 307 14.36 -34.92 20.02
C VAL A 307 14.17 -36.10 19.06
N LYS A 308 13.35 -35.93 18.02
CA LYS A 308 13.08 -36.98 17.03
C LYS A 308 14.27 -37.28 16.11
N GLU A 309 15.08 -36.27 15.80
CA GLU A 309 16.24 -36.38 14.89
C GLU A 309 17.57 -36.64 15.62
N GLY A 310 17.52 -36.88 16.94
CA GLY A 310 18.71 -37.24 17.72
C GLY A 310 19.73 -36.10 17.84
N GLY A 311 19.28 -34.84 17.81
CA GLY A 311 20.12 -33.67 18.03
C GLY A 311 20.94 -33.20 16.81
N LYS A 312 20.72 -33.74 15.62
CA LYS A 312 21.28 -33.20 14.37
C LYS A 312 20.24 -32.31 13.69
N VAL A 313 20.27 -31.01 13.96
CA VAL A 313 19.49 -30.02 13.20
C VAL A 313 20.46 -29.17 12.41
N ASP A 314 20.18 -29.00 11.12
CA ASP A 314 20.98 -28.14 10.22
C ASP A 314 20.85 -26.68 10.66
N GLU A 315 21.99 -25.96 10.77
CA GLU A 315 22.02 -24.56 11.24
C GLU A 315 21.22 -23.62 10.33
N GLU A 316 21.05 -23.97 9.05
CA GLU A 316 20.31 -23.18 8.06
C GLU A 316 18.79 -23.25 8.28
N GLU A 317 18.26 -24.44 8.57
CA GLU A 317 16.84 -24.65 8.90
C GLU A 317 16.48 -24.01 10.25
N PHE A 318 17.43 -23.99 11.20
CA PHE A 318 17.29 -23.29 12.47
C PHE A 318 17.16 -21.77 12.29
N ARG A 319 17.93 -21.16 11.36
CA ARG A 319 17.86 -19.73 11.07
C ARG A 319 16.54 -19.35 10.38
N GLU A 320 16.09 -20.12 9.40
CA GLU A 320 14.82 -19.87 8.69
C GLU A 320 13.61 -19.91 9.65
N GLN A 321 13.64 -20.83 10.63
CA GLN A 321 12.57 -20.92 11.64
C GLN A 321 12.64 -19.79 12.67
N GLN A 322 13.83 -19.30 13.01
CA GLN A 322 14.02 -18.12 13.87
C GLN A 322 13.55 -16.82 13.19
N ASP A 323 13.77 -16.70 11.88
CA ASP A 323 13.25 -15.59 11.07
C ASP A 323 11.71 -15.59 11.01
N GLY A 324 11.08 -16.77 11.01
CA GLY A 324 9.63 -16.92 11.14
C GLY A 324 9.06 -16.36 12.45
N VAL A 325 9.77 -16.51 13.57
CA VAL A 325 9.36 -15.94 14.88
C VAL A 325 9.48 -14.42 14.87
N ILE A 326 10.55 -13.88 14.27
CA ILE A 326 10.75 -12.43 14.12
C ILE A 326 9.63 -11.84 13.25
N TYR A 327 9.29 -12.49 12.15
CA TYR A 327 8.19 -12.08 11.27
C TYR A 327 6.84 -12.08 12.01
N ALA A 328 6.54 -13.13 12.79
CA ALA A 328 5.30 -13.20 13.57
C ALA A 328 5.21 -12.07 14.62
N MET A 329 6.34 -11.71 15.27
CA MET A 329 6.38 -10.58 16.21
C MET A 329 6.19 -9.23 15.50
N GLN A 330 6.80 -9.04 14.33
CA GLN A 330 6.61 -7.83 13.51
C GLN A 330 5.17 -7.70 13.05
N LEU A 331 4.54 -8.79 12.58
CA LEU A 331 3.14 -8.83 12.18
C LEU A 331 2.20 -8.51 13.35
N ALA A 332 2.44 -9.09 14.53
CA ALA A 332 1.66 -8.78 15.73
C ALA A 332 1.76 -7.29 16.12
N THR A 333 2.94 -6.70 15.95
CA THR A 333 3.18 -5.27 16.21
C THR A 333 2.44 -4.40 15.19
N ALA A 334 2.49 -4.76 13.91
CA ALA A 334 1.75 -4.07 12.85
C ALA A 334 0.23 -4.12 13.08
N ILE A 335 -0.31 -5.26 13.49
CA ILE A 335 -1.73 -5.42 13.84
C ILE A 335 -2.12 -4.51 15.03
N LYS A 336 -1.27 -4.42 16.06
CA LYS A 336 -1.48 -3.50 17.19
C LYS A 336 -1.50 -2.04 16.73
N CYS A 337 -0.59 -1.64 15.83
CA CYS A 337 -0.57 -0.29 15.26
C CYS A 337 -1.83 0.01 14.43
N LEU A 338 -2.30 -0.93 13.61
CA LEU A 338 -3.54 -0.80 12.83
C LEU A 338 -4.77 -0.62 13.74
N ALA A 339 -4.84 -1.34 14.85
CA ALA A 339 -5.91 -1.18 15.84
C ALA A 339 -5.92 0.25 16.42
N TRP A 340 -4.77 0.80 16.81
CA TRP A 340 -4.69 2.19 17.28
C TRP A 340 -5.05 3.20 16.21
N MET A 341 -4.65 2.95 14.96
CA MET A 341 -5.00 3.81 13.84
C MET A 341 -6.52 3.84 13.61
N SER A 342 -7.21 2.70 13.77
CA SER A 342 -8.68 2.64 13.70
C SER A 342 -9.38 3.50 14.76
N ILE A 343 -8.86 3.52 15.99
CA ILE A 343 -9.37 4.37 17.08
C ILE A 343 -9.17 5.86 16.74
N LEU A 344 -7.99 6.22 16.22
CA LEU A 344 -7.69 7.59 15.83
C LEU A 344 -8.64 8.06 14.73
N ILE A 345 -8.92 7.21 13.74
CA ILE A 345 -9.83 7.59 12.67
C ILE A 345 -11.28 7.69 13.15
N ALA A 346 -11.72 6.79 14.04
CA ALA A 346 -13.03 6.92 14.69
C ALA A 346 -13.14 8.27 15.44
N GLY A 347 -12.07 8.69 16.14
CA GLY A 347 -11.99 10.00 16.77
C GLY A 347 -12.14 11.16 15.77
N LEU A 348 -11.44 11.10 14.64
CA LEU A 348 -11.57 12.10 13.57
C LEU A 348 -13.00 12.16 12.99
N MET A 349 -13.68 11.03 12.85
CA MET A 349 -15.08 10.99 12.40
C MET A 349 -16.03 11.69 13.38
N VAL A 350 -15.83 11.52 14.70
CA VAL A 350 -16.62 12.22 15.71
C VAL A 350 -16.39 13.73 15.63
N VAL A 351 -15.15 14.16 15.42
CA VAL A 351 -14.80 15.59 15.25
C VAL A 351 -15.48 16.16 14.01
N GLU A 352 -15.40 15.48 12.87
CA GLU A 352 -16.02 15.92 11.62
C GLU A 352 -17.56 15.98 11.75
N ALA A 353 -18.18 14.95 12.31
CA ALA A 353 -19.62 14.92 12.56
C ALA A 353 -20.07 16.07 13.48
N SER A 354 -19.26 16.39 14.50
CA SER A 354 -19.50 17.52 15.39
C SER A 354 -19.41 18.86 14.65
N PHE A 355 -18.42 19.02 13.76
CA PHE A 355 -18.29 20.23 12.95
C PHE A 355 -19.49 20.43 12.01
N VAL A 356 -19.93 19.37 11.35
CA VAL A 356 -21.14 19.38 10.52
C VAL A 356 -22.37 19.76 11.35
N TRP A 357 -22.52 19.18 12.55
CA TRP A 357 -23.63 19.50 13.44
C TRP A 357 -23.65 20.98 13.86
N VAL A 358 -22.48 21.54 14.20
CA VAL A 358 -22.32 22.97 14.53
C VAL A 358 -22.69 23.86 13.33
N LYS A 359 -22.21 23.52 12.13
CA LYS A 359 -22.54 24.26 10.91
C LYS A 359 -24.03 24.23 10.60
N CYS A 360 -24.69 23.08 10.75
CA CYS A 360 -26.14 22.99 10.60
C CYS A 360 -26.89 23.86 11.62
N LYS A 361 -26.45 23.89 12.88
CA LYS A 361 -27.01 24.79 13.93
C LYS A 361 -26.84 26.27 13.57
N GLN A 362 -25.73 26.65 12.95
CA GLN A 362 -25.50 28.03 12.50
C GLN A 362 -26.45 28.42 11.38
N ILE A 363 -26.64 27.55 10.37
CA ILE A 363 -27.55 27.78 9.25
C ILE A 363 -29.01 27.91 9.72
N GLU A 364 -29.41 27.08 10.68
CA GLU A 364 -30.74 27.11 11.30
C GLU A 364 -30.99 28.49 11.94
N LYS A 365 -30.04 28.98 12.74
CA LYS A 365 -30.11 30.30 13.38
C LYS A 365 -30.18 31.45 12.35
N THR A 366 -29.42 31.38 11.26
CA THR A 366 -29.47 32.41 10.20
C THR A 366 -30.80 32.41 9.44
N ASN A 367 -31.40 31.23 9.23
CA ASN A 367 -32.70 31.13 8.56
C ASN A 367 -33.85 31.63 9.44
N GLU A 368 -33.80 31.37 10.75
CA GLU A 368 -34.75 31.93 11.73
C GLU A 368 -34.68 33.47 11.75
N LEU A 369 -33.47 34.04 11.79
CA LEU A 369 -33.26 35.49 11.75
C LEU A 369 -33.79 36.10 10.44
N SER A 370 -33.48 35.50 9.29
CA SER A 370 -33.96 35.98 8.00
C SER A 370 -35.49 35.90 7.87
N SER A 371 -36.11 34.86 8.44
CA SER A 371 -37.58 34.71 8.45
C SER A 371 -38.23 35.77 9.34
N ALA A 372 -37.68 36.03 10.53
CA ALA A 372 -38.15 37.07 11.44
C ALA A 372 -37.98 38.49 10.86
N GLU A 373 -36.90 38.75 10.12
CA GLU A 373 -36.70 40.02 9.39
C GLU A 373 -37.73 40.21 8.28
N LYS A 374 -38.06 39.15 7.52
CA LYS A 374 -39.11 39.19 6.50
C LYS A 374 -40.49 39.48 7.10
N GLU A 375 -40.83 38.81 8.20
CA GLU A 375 -42.11 39.02 8.90
C GLU A 375 -42.23 40.46 9.45
N LYS A 376 -41.16 41.00 10.03
CA LYS A 376 -41.11 42.42 10.45
C LYS A 376 -41.28 43.39 9.29
N ALA A 377 -40.64 43.13 8.14
CA ALA A 377 -40.76 43.97 6.95
C ALA A 377 -42.18 43.95 6.36
N GLU A 378 -42.87 42.79 6.38
CA GLU A 378 -44.26 42.66 5.95
C GLU A 378 -45.23 43.40 6.89
N ALA A 379 -45.03 43.30 8.22
CA ALA A 379 -45.84 44.02 9.21
C ALA A 379 -45.72 45.55 9.12
N GLN A 380 -44.55 46.08 8.75
CA GLN A 380 -44.36 47.52 8.51
C GLN A 380 -45.05 48.00 7.23
N ARG A 381 -45.12 47.17 6.19
CA ARG A 381 -45.85 47.51 4.95
C ARG A 381 -47.36 47.58 5.16
N THR A 382 -47.93 46.65 5.93
CA THR A 382 -49.39 46.64 6.19
C THR A 382 -49.84 47.82 7.04
N THR A 383 -49.04 48.23 8.03
CA THR A 383 -49.35 49.40 8.88
C THR A 383 -49.18 50.75 8.16
N GLY A 384 -48.18 50.90 7.28
CA GLY A 384 -47.98 52.13 6.51
C GLY A 384 -49.10 52.47 5.51
N THR A 385 -49.81 51.45 5.01
CA THR A 385 -50.87 51.64 4.00
C THR A 385 -52.19 52.13 4.61
N SER A 386 -52.37 52.00 5.94
CA SER A 386 -53.61 52.40 6.63
C SER A 386 -53.69 53.91 6.94
N ASN A 387 -52.59 54.67 6.84
CA ASN A 387 -52.54 56.10 7.15
C ASN A 387 -52.63 57.01 5.91
N GLN A 388 -52.96 56.45 4.73
CA GLN A 388 -53.07 57.18 3.46
C GLN A 388 -54.51 57.27 2.91
N LYS A 389 -55.51 56.92 3.72
CA LYS A 389 -56.94 57.24 3.51
C LYS A 389 -57.39 58.17 4.63
#